data_AF-A0A7I5EEL5-F1
#
_entry.id   AF-A0A7I5EEL5-F1
#
_cell.length_a   1.000
_cell.length_b   1.000
_cell.length_c   1.000
_cell.angle_alpha   90.00
_cell.angle_beta   90.00
_cell.angle_gamma   90.00
#
_symmetry.space_group_name_H-M   'P 1'
#
loop_
_entity.id
_entity.type
_entity.pdbx_description
1 polymer ?
#
loop_
_entity_poly.entity_id
_entity_poly.type
_entity_poly.pdbx_seq_one_letter_code
_entity_poly.pdbx_strand_id
1 'polypeptide(L)'
;MWADPLGALPRTLARKVLRLLSLKDRTRCERVSKLWRSVAMEATRSETKPVWVYVIFRKNHCSGHEKMTVNISFDGPIFWNRQVAYIYCCSCHFEEHEGPLMAILGKFEQRVERMCLVDRPVDYPFLPDSMFSYMAKCMPKLQFIYLRELDLEKINRATVVELANHSTLKKVIVHGCRNYEVLEDFRNLPQLLVVRGEILGLKAMLGDFEEEQPGSSPASQSLSQSMSQSISETSDQPDTITVQVATGP
;
A
#
# COMPACT_ATOMS: atom_id res chain seq x y z
N MET A 1 -41.69 -1.10 2.67
CA MET A 1 -40.45 -0.29 2.74
C MET A 1 -39.62 -0.90 3.86
N TRP A 2 -38.52 -1.60 3.55
CA TRP A 2 -37.70 -2.24 4.59
C TRP A 2 -36.92 -1.13 5.31
N ALA A 3 -37.00 -1.08 6.65
CA ALA A 3 -36.25 -0.10 7.42
C ALA A 3 -34.74 -0.30 7.22
N ASP A 4 -33.98 0.78 7.05
CA ASP A 4 -32.52 0.71 6.96
C ASP A 4 -31.98 0.09 8.25
N PRO A 5 -31.38 -1.12 8.21
CA PRO A 5 -30.99 -1.82 9.41
C PRO A 5 -29.89 -1.09 10.18
N LEU A 6 -29.07 -0.26 9.52
CA LEU A 6 -28.08 0.57 10.19
C LEU A 6 -28.71 1.83 10.80
N GLY A 7 -29.76 2.37 10.16
CA GLY A 7 -30.51 3.53 10.64
C GLY A 7 -31.34 3.24 11.89
N ALA A 8 -31.69 1.99 12.13
CA ALA A 8 -32.39 1.55 13.34
C ALA A 8 -31.46 1.36 14.56
N LEU A 9 -30.14 1.31 14.36
CA LEU A 9 -29.16 1.09 15.42
C LEU A 9 -28.63 2.41 16.01
N PRO A 10 -28.35 2.48 17.32
CA PRO A 10 -27.55 3.56 17.87
C PRO A 10 -26.19 3.66 17.16
N ARG A 11 -25.76 4.88 16.81
CA ARG A 11 -24.55 5.12 16.01
C ARG A 11 -23.29 4.45 16.60
N THR A 12 -23.19 4.38 17.92
CA THR A 12 -22.09 3.72 18.64
C THR A 12 -22.05 2.21 18.40
N LEU A 13 -23.21 1.55 18.36
CA LEU A 13 -23.36 0.13 18.08
C LEU A 13 -23.13 -0.16 16.60
N ALA A 14 -23.72 0.63 15.71
CA ALA A 14 -23.50 0.54 14.27
C ALA A 14 -22.00 0.61 13.92
N ARG A 15 -21.25 1.55 14.53
CA ARG A 15 -19.80 1.65 14.38
C ARG A 15 -19.07 0.41 14.88
N LYS A 16 -19.47 -0.16 16.04
CA LYS A 16 -18.86 -1.38 16.58
C LYS A 16 -19.09 -2.58 15.66
N VAL A 17 -20.29 -2.73 15.11
CA VAL A 17 -20.62 -3.79 14.14
C VAL A 17 -19.78 -3.65 12.88
N LEU A 18 -19.71 -2.46 12.29
CA LEU A 18 -18.91 -2.23 11.08
C LEU A 18 -17.42 -2.46 11.32
N ARG A 19 -16.89 -2.28 12.53
CA ARG A 19 -15.48 -2.60 12.85
C ARG A 19 -15.16 -4.10 12.81
N LEU A 20 -16.16 -4.97 12.92
CA LEU A 20 -15.97 -6.42 12.79
C LEU A 20 -15.77 -6.84 11.34
N LEU A 21 -16.14 -5.97 10.39
CA LEU A 21 -15.99 -6.24 8.97
C LEU A 21 -14.56 -5.96 8.50
N SER A 22 -14.15 -6.74 7.50
CA SER A 22 -12.93 -6.49 6.73
C SER A 22 -12.96 -5.05 6.16
N LEU A 23 -11.78 -4.51 5.83
CA LEU A 23 -11.72 -3.21 5.16
C LEU A 23 -12.47 -3.22 3.82
N LYS A 24 -12.42 -4.35 3.10
CA LYS A 24 -13.13 -4.58 1.84
C LYS A 24 -14.64 -4.42 2.03
N ASP A 25 -15.20 -5.12 3.02
CA ASP A 25 -16.64 -5.11 3.25
C ASP A 25 -17.11 -3.77 3.82
N ARG A 26 -16.31 -3.10 4.66
CA ARG A 26 -16.58 -1.70 5.04
C ARG A 26 -16.59 -0.76 3.86
N THR A 27 -15.65 -0.90 2.93
CA THR A 27 -15.62 -0.07 1.72
C THR A 27 -16.83 -0.33 0.83
N ARG A 28 -17.34 -1.57 0.79
CA ARG A 28 -18.60 -1.88 0.12
C ARG A 28 -19.80 -1.22 0.81
N CYS A 29 -19.83 -1.20 2.14
CA CYS A 29 -20.86 -0.49 2.92
C CYS A 29 -20.92 1.01 2.58
N GLU A 30 -19.81 1.65 2.23
CA GLU A 30 -19.77 3.07 1.85
C GLU A 30 -20.57 3.41 0.58
N ARG A 31 -20.93 2.40 -0.22
CA ARG A 31 -21.74 2.55 -1.44
C ARG A 31 -23.24 2.45 -1.20
N VAL A 32 -23.68 1.98 -0.02
CA VAL A 32 -25.10 1.73 0.26
C VAL A 32 -25.89 3.03 0.38
N SER A 33 -25.45 3.95 1.25
CA SER A 33 -26.08 5.27 1.42
C SER A 33 -25.12 6.26 2.07
N LYS A 34 -25.50 7.55 2.12
CA LYS A 34 -24.72 8.60 2.81
C LYS A 34 -24.52 8.26 4.30
N LEU A 35 -25.54 7.69 4.95
CA LEU A 35 -25.46 7.27 6.35
C LEU A 35 -24.44 6.15 6.53
N TRP A 36 -24.55 5.09 5.72
CA TRP A 36 -23.62 3.95 5.77
C TRP A 36 -22.18 4.38 5.51
N ARG A 37 -21.95 5.26 4.53
CA ARG A 37 -20.64 5.86 4.26
C ARG A 37 -20.07 6.58 5.47
N SER A 38 -20.87 7.44 6.11
CA SER A 38 -20.44 8.19 7.29
C SER A 38 -20.03 7.25 8.43
N VAL A 39 -20.86 6.25 8.74
CA VAL A 39 -20.60 5.34 9.87
C VAL A 39 -19.46 4.37 9.56
N ALA A 40 -19.32 3.89 8.32
CA ALA A 40 -18.21 3.05 7.88
C ALA A 40 -16.87 3.80 7.95
N MET A 41 -16.83 5.06 7.51
CA MET A 41 -15.64 5.90 7.63
C MET A 41 -15.28 6.18 9.10
N GLU A 42 -16.27 6.42 9.97
CA GLU A 42 -16.05 6.56 11.41
C GLU A 42 -15.51 5.27 12.04
N ALA A 43 -16.02 4.11 11.63
CA ALA A 43 -15.52 2.82 12.09
C ALA A 43 -14.04 2.66 11.74
N THR A 44 -13.66 2.96 10.50
CA THR A 44 -12.27 2.91 10.01
C THR A 44 -11.36 3.91 10.73
N ARG A 45 -11.81 5.15 10.94
CA ARG A 45 -11.06 6.17 11.67
C ARG A 45 -10.91 5.87 13.16
N SER A 46 -11.82 5.07 13.73
CA SER A 46 -11.76 4.67 15.15
C SER A 46 -10.82 3.50 15.43
N GLU A 47 -10.21 2.91 14.39
CA GLU A 47 -9.11 1.98 14.59
C GLU A 47 -7.92 2.67 15.26
N THR A 48 -7.15 1.92 16.02
CA THR A 48 -5.99 2.45 16.75
C THR A 48 -4.69 1.74 16.39
N LYS A 49 -4.77 0.58 15.73
CA LYS A 49 -3.60 -0.19 15.31
C LYS A 49 -2.77 0.63 14.32
N PRO A 50 -1.44 0.74 14.48
CA PRO A 50 -0.58 1.39 13.50
C PRO A 50 -0.62 0.66 12.15
N VAL A 51 -0.37 1.40 11.07
CA VAL A 51 -0.40 0.89 9.69
C VAL A 51 0.95 1.12 9.03
N TRP A 52 1.44 0.09 8.34
CA TRP A 52 2.54 0.21 7.38
C TRP A 52 1.98 0.08 5.98
N VAL A 53 2.34 1.02 5.11
CA VAL A 53 1.84 1.06 3.74
C VAL A 53 2.99 0.79 2.79
N TYR A 54 2.79 -0.14 1.86
CA TYR A 54 3.66 -0.45 0.74
C TYR A 54 2.91 -0.14 -0.54
N VAL A 55 3.29 0.91 -1.26
CA VAL A 55 2.80 1.17 -2.62
C VAL A 55 3.85 0.64 -3.59
N ILE A 56 3.46 -0.36 -4.38
CA ILE A 56 4.32 -1.10 -5.27
C ILE A 56 3.85 -0.84 -6.70
N PHE A 57 4.63 -0.05 -7.42
CA PHE A 57 4.42 0.28 -8.82
C PHE A 57 4.97 -0.85 -9.68
N ARG A 58 4.10 -1.44 -10.49
CA ARG A 58 4.45 -2.54 -11.39
C ARG A 58 4.40 -2.08 -12.84
N LYS A 59 5.40 -2.49 -13.61
CA LYS A 59 5.29 -2.57 -15.07
C LYS A 59 4.74 -3.95 -15.41
N ASN A 60 3.47 -4.03 -15.80
CA ASN A 60 3.01 -5.20 -16.53
C ASN A 60 3.29 -4.96 -18.02
N HIS A 61 3.75 -5.98 -18.75
CA HIS A 61 3.88 -5.87 -20.22
C HIS A 61 2.61 -6.35 -20.95
N CYS A 62 1.52 -6.61 -20.21
CA CYS A 62 0.28 -7.18 -20.71
C CYS A 62 -0.95 -6.55 -20.03
N SER A 63 -2.09 -6.54 -20.73
CA SER A 63 -3.40 -5.99 -20.35
C SER A 63 -3.74 -6.05 -18.84
N GLY A 64 -4.28 -4.94 -18.29
CA GLY A 64 -4.73 -4.87 -16.89
C GLY A 64 -4.18 -3.71 -16.06
N HIS A 65 -3.52 -2.74 -16.69
CA HIS A 65 -2.91 -1.57 -16.06
C HIS A 65 -3.88 -0.65 -15.30
N GLU A 66 -5.16 -0.67 -15.64
CA GLU A 66 -6.20 0.15 -15.02
C GLU A 66 -6.56 -0.31 -13.58
N LYS A 67 -6.12 -1.51 -13.16
CA LYS A 67 -6.54 -2.10 -11.88
C LYS A 67 -5.54 -1.81 -10.77
N MET A 68 -6.00 -1.09 -9.75
CA MET A 68 -5.34 -1.03 -8.45
C MET A 68 -5.83 -2.17 -7.54
N THR A 69 -4.90 -2.84 -6.86
CA THR A 69 -5.22 -3.89 -5.87
C THR A 69 -4.66 -3.50 -4.51
N VAL A 70 -5.37 -3.86 -3.45
CA VAL A 70 -5.02 -3.53 -2.06
C VAL A 70 -5.12 -4.80 -1.23
N ASN A 71 -4.01 -5.28 -0.66
CA ASN A 71 -4.01 -6.45 0.20
C ASN A 71 -3.70 -6.00 1.63
N ILE A 72 -4.56 -6.37 2.56
CA ILE A 72 -4.39 -6.05 3.97
C ILE A 72 -3.92 -7.31 4.67
N SER A 73 -2.68 -7.28 5.16
CA SER A 73 -2.13 -8.35 5.97
C SER A 73 -2.13 -7.93 7.45
N PHE A 74 -2.55 -8.88 8.28
CA PHE A 74 -2.30 -8.89 9.72
C PHE A 74 -1.21 -9.92 10.08
N ASP A 75 -0.74 -10.68 9.09
CA ASP A 75 0.22 -11.75 9.21
C ASP A 75 1.63 -11.19 9.16
N GLY A 76 2.18 -10.97 10.35
CA GLY A 76 3.59 -11.25 10.56
C GLY A 76 3.77 -12.15 11.75
N PRO A 77 5.01 -12.29 12.25
CA PRO A 77 5.27 -13.01 13.49
C PRO A 77 4.27 -12.60 14.57
N ILE A 78 3.84 -13.56 15.38
CA ILE A 78 2.76 -13.54 16.40
C ILE A 78 2.69 -12.26 17.29
N PHE A 79 3.74 -11.43 17.29
CA PHE A 79 3.88 -10.18 18.04
C PHE A 79 3.63 -8.89 17.22
N TRP A 80 3.15 -8.98 15.97
CA TRP A 80 2.84 -7.79 15.17
C TRP A 80 1.51 -7.15 15.61
N ASN A 81 1.62 -6.15 16.48
CA ASN A 81 0.51 -5.26 16.85
C ASN A 81 0.22 -4.19 15.76
N ARG A 82 0.37 -4.52 14.48
CA ARG A 82 0.27 -3.57 13.36
C ARG A 82 -0.47 -4.17 12.17
N GLN A 83 -1.02 -3.32 11.33
CA GLN A 83 -1.61 -3.68 10.04
C GLN A 83 -0.62 -3.36 8.93
N VAL A 84 -0.54 -4.20 7.89
CA VAL A 84 0.24 -3.92 6.69
C VAL A 84 -0.70 -3.82 5.49
N ALA A 85 -0.59 -2.73 4.74
CA ALA A 85 -1.36 -2.49 3.52
C ALA A 85 -0.41 -2.53 2.32
N TYR A 86 -0.56 -3.53 1.46
CA TYR A 86 0.12 -3.60 0.18
C TYR A 86 -0.81 -3.06 -0.90
N ILE A 87 -0.39 -2.02 -1.61
CA ILE A 87 -1.14 -1.38 -2.68
C ILE A 87 -0.35 -1.56 -3.95
N TYR A 88 -0.95 -2.18 -4.97
CA TYR A 88 -0.32 -2.40 -6.25
C TYR A 88 -1.06 -1.63 -7.33
N CYS A 89 -0.34 -0.81 -8.09
CA CYS A 89 -0.82 -0.09 -9.26
C CYS A 89 0.31 0.03 -10.30
N CYS A 90 0.02 0.51 -11.51
CA CYS A 90 1.07 0.69 -12.52
C CYS A 90 1.63 2.12 -12.51
N SER A 91 2.93 2.27 -12.77
CA SER A 91 3.57 3.58 -12.94
C SER A 91 3.19 4.24 -14.27
N CYS A 92 2.96 3.47 -15.35
CA CYS A 92 2.65 3.98 -16.69
C CYS A 92 1.37 4.84 -16.79
N HIS A 93 0.40 4.61 -15.92
CA HIS A 93 -0.87 5.37 -15.90
C HIS A 93 -1.15 5.94 -14.50
N PHE A 94 -0.11 6.42 -13.81
CA PHE A 94 -0.26 6.85 -12.42
C PHE A 94 -1.31 7.96 -12.24
N GLU A 95 -1.52 8.82 -13.24
CA GLU A 95 -2.55 9.87 -13.19
C GLU A 95 -3.96 9.31 -12.93
N GLU A 96 -4.28 8.14 -13.49
CA GLU A 96 -5.55 7.44 -13.28
C GLU A 96 -5.60 6.77 -11.89
N HIS A 97 -4.43 6.39 -11.36
CA HIS A 97 -4.29 5.73 -10.07
C HIS A 97 -4.20 6.70 -8.90
N GLU A 98 -3.80 7.96 -9.11
CA GLU A 98 -3.55 8.93 -8.04
C GLU A 98 -4.81 9.14 -7.19
N GLY A 99 -5.96 9.46 -7.81
CA GLY A 99 -7.23 9.64 -7.11
C GLY A 99 -7.64 8.42 -6.25
N PRO A 100 -7.73 7.21 -6.85
CA PRO A 100 -7.96 5.97 -6.12
C PRO A 100 -6.98 5.73 -4.97
N LEU A 101 -5.67 5.93 -5.21
CA LEU A 101 -4.63 5.74 -4.21
C LEU A 101 -4.82 6.69 -3.03
N MET A 102 -5.05 7.98 -3.29
CA MET A 102 -5.29 8.98 -2.26
C MET A 102 -6.55 8.68 -1.44
N ALA A 103 -7.61 8.17 -2.08
CA ALA A 103 -8.83 7.75 -1.39
C ALA A 103 -8.57 6.57 -0.42
N ILE A 104 -7.68 5.63 -0.79
CA ILE A 104 -7.27 4.53 0.08
C ILE A 104 -6.36 5.02 1.21
N LEU A 105 -5.37 5.87 0.91
CA LEU A 105 -4.46 6.42 1.93
C LEU A 105 -5.22 7.23 2.99
N GLY A 106 -6.23 7.99 2.59
CA GLY A 106 -7.09 8.75 3.50
C GLY A 106 -7.86 7.89 4.51
N LYS A 107 -7.95 6.56 4.31
CA LYS A 107 -8.52 5.62 5.29
C LYS A 107 -7.54 5.30 6.43
N PHE A 108 -6.24 5.44 6.19
CA PHE A 108 -5.19 5.04 7.13
C PHE A 108 -4.35 6.19 7.67
N GLU A 109 -4.33 7.35 7.00
CA GLU A 109 -3.39 8.47 7.19
C GLU A 109 -3.08 8.81 8.67
N GLN A 110 -4.08 8.79 9.55
CA GLN A 110 -3.95 9.10 10.99
C GLN A 110 -3.18 8.05 11.80
N ARG A 111 -2.82 6.92 11.18
CA ARG A 111 -2.19 5.74 11.80
C ARG A 111 -0.99 5.24 11.03
N VAL A 112 -0.66 5.84 9.88
CA VAL A 112 0.49 5.42 9.10
C VAL A 112 1.77 5.77 9.87
N GLU A 113 2.56 4.75 10.19
CA GLU A 113 3.88 4.93 10.81
C GLU A 113 5.02 4.73 9.81
N ARG A 114 4.75 3.98 8.73
CA ARG A 114 5.73 3.70 7.67
C ARG A 114 5.08 3.77 6.31
N MET A 115 5.71 4.50 5.40
CA MET A 115 5.37 4.50 3.99
C MET A 115 6.55 3.95 3.18
N CYS A 116 6.28 2.97 2.33
CA CYS A 116 7.23 2.41 1.40
C CYS A 116 6.70 2.62 -0.02
N LEU A 117 7.46 3.31 -0.86
CA LEU A 117 7.15 3.52 -2.28
C LEU A 117 8.21 2.82 -3.12
N VAL A 118 7.79 1.92 -4.01
CA VAL A 118 8.70 1.05 -4.76
C VAL A 118 8.29 1.03 -6.22
N ASP A 119 9.19 1.40 -7.13
CA ASP A 119 9.03 1.20 -8.58
C ASP A 119 10.18 0.31 -9.06
N ARG A 120 9.90 -0.78 -9.78
CA ARG A 120 10.97 -1.66 -10.30
C ARG A 120 10.65 -2.11 -11.72
N PRO A 121 11.58 -1.95 -12.68
CA PRO A 121 12.81 -1.13 -12.59
C PRO A 121 12.51 0.38 -12.65
N VAL A 122 13.38 1.19 -12.03
CA VAL A 122 13.34 2.66 -12.15
C VAL A 122 13.45 3.09 -13.62
N ASP A 123 12.53 3.93 -14.07
CA ASP A 123 12.44 4.34 -15.48
C ASP A 123 12.42 5.86 -15.66
N TYR A 124 11.32 6.49 -15.29
CA TYR A 124 11.07 7.92 -15.46
C TYR A 124 10.35 8.51 -14.23
N PRO A 125 10.40 9.84 -14.04
CA PRO A 125 9.77 10.50 -12.89
C PRO A 125 8.24 10.59 -13.10
N PHE A 126 7.49 9.63 -12.57
CA PHE A 126 6.02 9.66 -12.63
C PHE A 126 5.38 10.22 -11.35
N LEU A 127 5.96 9.94 -10.17
CA LEU A 127 5.37 10.36 -8.90
C LEU A 127 5.39 11.88 -8.73
N PRO A 128 4.22 12.51 -8.51
CA PRO A 128 4.14 13.94 -8.31
C PRO A 128 4.58 14.36 -6.90
N ASP A 129 5.04 15.60 -6.77
CA ASP A 129 5.36 16.25 -5.48
C ASP A 129 4.18 16.21 -4.49
N SER A 130 2.94 16.24 -5.00
CA SER A 130 1.70 16.16 -4.22
C SER A 130 1.65 14.93 -3.31
N MET A 131 2.17 13.78 -3.77
CA MET A 131 2.24 12.55 -2.98
C MET A 131 3.16 12.73 -1.76
N PHE A 132 4.31 13.38 -1.96
CA PHE A 132 5.27 13.63 -0.88
C PHE A 132 4.77 14.69 0.10
N SER A 133 4.15 15.77 -0.40
CA SER A 133 3.56 16.79 0.45
C SER A 133 2.37 16.23 1.24
N TYR A 134 1.58 15.33 0.66
CA TYR A 134 0.52 14.63 1.39
C TYR A 134 1.07 13.79 2.55
N MET A 135 2.15 13.03 2.34
CA MET A 135 2.81 12.32 3.44
C MET A 135 3.24 13.27 4.56
N ALA A 136 3.83 14.41 4.22
CA ALA A 136 4.30 15.40 5.20
C ALA A 136 3.14 16.10 5.95
N LYS A 137 2.00 16.33 5.31
CA LYS A 137 0.91 17.12 5.90
C LYS A 137 -0.17 16.28 6.56
N CYS A 138 -0.47 15.10 6.03
CA CYS A 138 -1.66 14.34 6.38
C CYS A 138 -1.38 13.10 7.22
N MET A 139 -0.10 12.70 7.38
CA MET A 139 0.28 11.49 8.14
C MET A 139 1.01 11.83 9.46
N PRO A 140 0.30 12.33 10.50
CA PRO A 140 0.93 12.90 11.70
C PRO A 140 1.79 11.92 12.51
N LYS A 141 1.65 10.61 12.28
CA LYS A 141 2.40 9.55 12.96
C LYS A 141 3.51 8.94 12.11
N LEU A 142 3.78 9.49 10.92
CA LEU A 142 4.77 8.97 9.98
C LEU A 142 6.18 9.05 10.56
N GLN A 143 6.81 7.89 10.76
CA GLN A 143 8.15 7.78 11.33
C GLN A 143 9.20 7.39 10.30
N PHE A 144 8.83 6.61 9.28
CA PHE A 144 9.76 6.12 8.26
C PHE A 144 9.18 6.30 6.86
N ILE A 145 10.01 6.87 5.98
CA ILE A 145 9.76 6.87 4.54
C ILE A 145 10.85 6.02 3.89
N TYR A 146 10.45 5.03 3.11
CA TYR A 146 11.36 4.19 2.33
C TYR A 146 11.02 4.32 0.85
N LEU A 147 11.97 4.85 0.09
CA LEU A 147 11.87 5.05 -1.35
C LEU A 147 12.84 4.09 -2.01
N ARG A 148 12.34 3.23 -2.90
CA ARG A 148 13.16 2.23 -3.57
C ARG A 148 12.98 2.31 -5.08
N GLU A 149 14.10 2.45 -5.79
CA GLU A 149 14.15 2.46 -7.25
C GLU A 149 13.16 3.45 -7.87
N LEU A 150 13.05 4.64 -7.27
CA LEU A 150 12.23 5.74 -7.79
C LEU A 150 13.10 6.80 -8.44
N ASP A 151 12.57 7.46 -9.46
CA ASP A 151 13.12 8.73 -9.92
C ASP A 151 12.46 9.87 -9.12
N LEU A 152 13.27 10.57 -8.31
CA LEU A 152 12.79 11.60 -7.38
C LEU A 152 12.89 13.03 -7.94
N GLU A 153 13.12 13.20 -9.25
CA GLU A 153 13.26 14.52 -9.91
C GLU A 153 12.11 15.49 -9.54
N LYS A 154 10.89 14.96 -9.38
CA LYS A 154 9.68 15.74 -9.11
C LYS A 154 9.52 16.20 -7.66
N ILE A 155 10.37 15.79 -6.70
CA ILE A 155 10.23 16.24 -5.31
C ILE A 155 10.82 17.64 -5.14
N ASN A 156 10.00 18.57 -4.67
CA ASN A 156 10.40 19.97 -4.55
C ASN A 156 11.08 20.26 -3.21
N ARG A 157 11.98 21.25 -3.19
CA ARG A 157 12.64 21.74 -1.97
C ARG A 157 11.65 22.11 -0.85
N ALA A 158 10.52 22.71 -1.19
CA ALA A 158 9.49 23.09 -0.22
C ALA A 158 8.92 21.86 0.50
N THR A 159 8.64 20.78 -0.23
CA THR A 159 8.18 19.51 0.34
C THR A 159 9.24 18.85 1.21
N VAL A 160 10.52 18.94 0.84
CA VAL A 160 11.62 18.45 1.69
C VAL A 160 11.70 19.24 3.00
N VAL A 161 11.44 20.55 2.99
CA VAL A 161 11.33 21.36 4.22
C VAL A 161 10.16 20.90 5.09
N GLU A 162 9.00 20.59 4.50
CA GLU A 162 7.84 20.06 5.22
C GLU A 162 8.18 18.70 5.87
N LEU A 163 8.86 17.81 5.14
CA LEU A 163 9.33 16.53 5.66
C LEU A 163 10.37 16.70 6.78
N ALA A 164 11.31 17.63 6.63
CA ALA A 164 12.33 17.93 7.64
C ALA A 164 11.72 18.44 8.95
N ASN A 165 10.60 19.18 8.86
CA ASN A 165 9.88 19.70 10.02
C ASN A 165 8.79 18.74 10.55
N HIS A 166 8.67 17.54 9.97
CA HIS A 166 7.66 16.57 10.39
C HIS A 166 7.97 16.04 11.79
N SER A 167 7.07 16.31 12.74
CA SER A 167 7.33 16.15 14.20
C SER A 167 7.67 14.72 14.64
N THR A 168 7.24 13.71 13.88
CA THR A 168 7.45 12.30 14.21
C THR A 168 8.37 11.57 13.23
N LEU A 169 8.80 12.22 12.14
CA LEU A 169 9.61 11.56 11.13
C LEU A 169 11.02 11.34 11.70
N LYS A 170 11.49 10.10 11.63
CA LYS A 170 12.79 9.69 12.19
C LYS A 170 13.81 9.41 11.11
N LYS A 171 13.35 8.89 9.96
CA LYS A 171 14.24 8.38 8.92
C LYS A 171 13.61 8.47 7.55
N VAL A 172 14.39 8.96 6.60
CA VAL A 172 14.13 8.82 5.16
C VAL A 172 15.20 7.91 4.58
N ILE A 173 14.79 6.84 3.90
CA ILE A 173 15.69 5.86 3.31
C ILE A 173 15.48 5.90 1.80
N VAL A 174 16.57 6.14 1.08
CA VAL A 174 16.61 6.20 -0.38
C VAL A 174 17.47 5.05 -0.87
N HIS A 175 16.88 4.10 -1.60
CA HIS A 175 17.56 2.87 -2.03
C HIS A 175 17.45 2.70 -3.54
N GLY A 176 18.57 2.86 -4.25
CA GLY A 176 18.60 2.72 -5.70
C GLY A 176 17.76 3.76 -6.47
N CYS A 177 17.39 4.87 -5.84
CA CYS A 177 16.68 5.96 -6.50
C CYS A 177 17.61 6.82 -7.37
N ARG A 178 17.02 7.62 -8.25
CA ARG A 178 17.67 8.67 -9.05
C ARG A 178 17.20 10.05 -8.60
N ASN A 179 17.96 11.10 -8.94
CA ASN A 179 17.60 12.51 -8.76
C ASN A 179 17.15 12.85 -7.32
N TYR A 180 17.89 12.37 -6.31
CA TYR A 180 17.57 12.52 -4.88
C TYR A 180 18.43 13.56 -4.16
N GLU A 181 19.23 14.34 -4.89
CA GLU A 181 20.19 15.32 -4.37
C GLU A 181 19.48 16.39 -3.52
N VAL A 182 18.25 16.72 -3.88
CA VAL A 182 17.40 17.65 -3.13
C VAL A 182 17.12 17.18 -1.69
N LEU A 183 17.20 15.89 -1.40
CA LEU A 183 17.11 15.36 -0.03
C LEU A 183 18.44 15.47 0.72
N GLU A 184 19.57 15.33 0.02
CA GLU A 184 20.92 15.41 0.61
C GLU A 184 21.27 16.83 1.08
N ASP A 185 20.75 17.85 0.38
CA ASP A 185 20.99 19.27 0.69
C ASP A 185 20.45 19.70 2.07
N PHE A 186 19.52 18.96 2.67
CA PHE A 186 18.84 19.36 3.90
C PHE A 186 19.40 18.65 5.12
N ARG A 187 20.31 19.35 5.83
CA ARG A 187 20.88 18.90 7.11
C ARG A 187 19.84 18.63 8.21
N ASN A 188 18.65 19.22 8.08
CA ASN A 188 17.55 19.07 9.04
C ASN A 188 16.63 17.89 8.73
N LEU A 189 16.82 17.19 7.60
CA LEU A 189 16.03 16.00 7.30
C LEU A 189 16.37 14.89 8.32
N PRO A 190 15.39 14.32 9.04
CA PRO A 190 15.63 13.25 10.00
C PRO A 190 16.34 12.05 9.35
N GLN A 191 17.53 11.74 9.86
CA GLN A 191 18.46 10.68 9.42
C GLN A 191 18.21 10.18 7.98
N LEU A 192 18.72 10.91 6.98
CA LEU A 192 18.75 10.40 5.61
C LEU A 192 19.72 9.21 5.51
N LEU A 193 19.24 8.08 4.99
CA LEU A 193 20.07 6.92 4.67
C LEU A 193 20.01 6.64 3.18
N VAL A 194 21.15 6.79 2.50
CA VAL A 194 21.30 6.47 1.09
C VAL A 194 21.90 5.07 0.97
N VAL A 195 21.17 4.16 0.34
CA VAL A 195 21.58 2.77 0.08
C VAL A 195 21.84 2.60 -1.41
N ARG A 196 23.07 2.24 -1.76
CA ARG A 196 23.49 1.94 -3.14
C ARG A 196 23.70 0.43 -3.29
N GLY A 197 23.23 -0.12 -4.42
CA GLY A 197 23.33 -1.55 -4.72
C GLY A 197 22.20 -2.39 -4.12
N GLU A 198 22.25 -3.71 -4.33
CA GLU A 198 21.22 -4.63 -3.82
C GLU A 198 21.37 -4.87 -2.32
N ILE A 199 20.26 -4.85 -1.59
CA ILE A 199 20.21 -5.38 -0.22
C ILE A 199 20.04 -6.90 -0.30
N LEU A 200 21.14 -7.63 -0.10
CA LEU A 200 21.14 -9.09 0.00
C LEU A 200 20.11 -9.55 1.04
N GLY A 201 19.19 -10.44 0.64
CA GLY A 201 18.12 -10.97 1.49
C GLY A 201 16.73 -10.31 1.32
N LEU A 202 16.62 -9.13 0.70
CA LEU A 202 15.30 -8.55 0.37
C LEU A 202 14.62 -9.31 -0.77
N LYS A 203 15.40 -9.81 -1.73
CA LYS A 203 14.93 -10.65 -2.84
C LYS A 203 14.25 -11.93 -2.35
N ALA A 204 14.83 -12.57 -1.31
CA ALA A 204 14.22 -13.73 -0.64
C ALA A 204 12.93 -13.41 0.14
N MET A 205 12.70 -12.15 0.53
CA MET A 205 11.47 -11.70 1.22
C MET A 205 10.36 -11.23 0.27
N LEU A 206 10.72 -10.72 -0.91
CA LEU A 206 9.76 -10.21 -1.89
C LEU A 206 9.24 -11.29 -2.85
N GLY A 207 9.83 -12.50 -2.79
CA GLY A 207 9.52 -13.62 -3.68
C GLY A 207 10.17 -13.40 -5.04
N ASP A 208 10.84 -14.42 -5.55
CA ASP A 208 11.25 -14.47 -6.94
C ASP A 208 9.99 -14.52 -7.80
N PHE A 209 9.67 -13.41 -8.48
CA PHE A 209 8.79 -13.44 -9.64
C PHE A 209 9.70 -13.74 -10.83
N GLU A 210 10.01 -15.02 -11.02
CA GLU A 210 10.57 -15.46 -12.29
C GLU A 210 9.56 -15.11 -13.39
N GLU A 211 9.98 -14.28 -14.33
CA GLU A 211 9.33 -14.14 -15.63
C GLU A 211 9.37 -15.52 -16.29
N GLU A 212 8.21 -16.18 -16.37
CA GLU A 212 8.03 -17.24 -17.36
C GLU A 212 8.22 -16.61 -18.75
N GLN A 213 9.42 -16.75 -19.31
CA GLN A 213 9.64 -16.52 -20.73
C GLN A 213 8.81 -17.54 -21.53
N PRO A 214 7.97 -17.12 -22.49
CA PRO A 214 7.30 -18.04 -23.37
C PRO A 214 8.27 -18.43 -24.47
N GLY A 215 8.95 -19.57 -24.33
CA GLY A 215 9.63 -20.19 -25.46
C GLY A 215 10.83 -21.04 -25.12
N SER A 216 10.59 -22.30 -24.78
CA SER A 216 11.33 -23.44 -25.37
C SER A 216 10.82 -24.77 -24.78
N SER A 217 10.02 -25.50 -25.56
CA SER A 217 9.99 -26.97 -25.43
C SER A 217 11.33 -27.52 -25.94
N PRO A 218 11.84 -28.62 -25.36
CA PRO A 218 11.49 -29.92 -25.90
C PRO A 218 11.21 -30.99 -24.84
N ALA A 219 10.47 -31.99 -25.29
CA ALA A 219 9.99 -33.15 -24.55
C ALA A 219 11.11 -34.02 -23.94
N SER A 220 10.84 -34.62 -22.78
CA SER A 220 10.68 -36.09 -22.62
C SER A 220 10.99 -36.60 -21.20
N GLN A 221 10.10 -37.48 -20.72
CA GLN A 221 10.26 -38.53 -19.68
C GLN A 221 10.33 -38.09 -18.20
N SER A 222 9.87 -38.84 -17.19
CA SER A 222 8.74 -39.76 -16.95
C SER A 222 8.84 -40.18 -15.47
N LEU A 223 7.70 -40.38 -14.80
CA LEU A 223 7.53 -41.14 -13.54
C LEU A 223 8.31 -40.70 -12.28
N SER A 224 7.58 -40.28 -11.24
CA SER A 224 7.23 -41.17 -10.12
C SER A 224 6.14 -40.55 -9.25
N GLN A 225 5.04 -41.28 -9.10
CA GLN A 225 4.01 -41.07 -8.09
C GLN A 225 4.54 -41.51 -6.72
N SER A 226 4.30 -40.70 -5.68
CA SER A 226 4.12 -41.21 -4.33
C SER A 226 3.08 -40.36 -3.61
N MET A 227 1.90 -40.93 -3.44
CA MET A 227 0.90 -40.47 -2.47
C MET A 227 1.49 -40.58 -1.06
N SER A 228 1.27 -39.57 -0.21
CA SER A 228 0.93 -39.76 1.20
C SER A 228 0.42 -38.47 1.84
N GLN A 229 -0.85 -38.53 2.23
CA GLN A 229 -1.42 -37.97 3.46
C GLN A 229 -1.67 -36.45 3.54
N SER A 230 -2.92 -36.15 3.23
CA SER A 230 -3.74 -35.04 3.68
C SER A 230 -3.55 -34.69 5.16
N ILE A 231 -3.06 -33.48 5.41
CA ILE A 231 -3.30 -32.74 6.65
C ILE A 231 -4.12 -31.51 6.25
N SER A 232 -5.35 -31.45 6.76
CA SER A 232 -6.25 -30.32 6.63
C SER A 232 -5.75 -29.18 7.50
N GLU A 233 -4.84 -28.36 6.98
CA GLU A 233 -4.54 -27.05 7.54
C GLU A 233 -5.41 -26.02 6.83
N THR A 234 -6.38 -25.49 7.56
CA THR A 234 -7.06 -24.24 7.20
C THR A 234 -6.04 -23.11 7.24
N SER A 235 -5.31 -22.94 6.14
CA SER A 235 -4.54 -21.74 5.85
C SER A 235 -5.55 -20.65 5.48
N ASP A 236 -5.80 -19.70 6.38
CA ASP A 236 -6.45 -18.45 6.04
C ASP A 236 -5.56 -17.77 4.98
N GLN A 237 -6.02 -17.78 3.73
CA GLN A 237 -5.33 -17.13 2.63
C GLN A 237 -5.33 -15.60 2.85
N PRO A 238 -4.27 -14.89 2.43
CA PRO A 238 -4.26 -13.44 2.44
C PRO A 238 -5.43 -12.91 1.61
N ASP A 239 -6.29 -12.11 2.24
CA ASP A 239 -7.43 -11.46 1.57
C ASP A 239 -6.91 -10.55 0.45
N THR A 240 -6.98 -11.04 -0.79
CA THR A 240 -6.64 -10.25 -1.97
C THR A 240 -7.84 -9.36 -2.33
N ILE A 241 -7.66 -8.04 -2.31
CA ILE A 241 -8.72 -7.09 -2.65
C ILE A 241 -8.41 -6.43 -4.00
N THR A 242 -9.16 -6.81 -5.03
CA THR A 242 -9.27 -6.00 -6.26
C THR A 242 -10.31 -4.90 -6.01
N VAL A 243 -9.88 -3.64 -5.98
CA VAL A 243 -10.81 -2.51 -5.83
C VAL A 243 -11.08 -1.94 -7.22
N GLN A 244 -12.28 -2.18 -7.75
CA GLN A 244 -12.80 -1.42 -8.89
C GLN A 244 -13.36 -0.09 -8.37
N VAL A 245 -12.53 0.95 -8.43
CA VAL A 245 -13.00 2.33 -8.26
C VAL A 245 -13.72 2.71 -9.53
N ALA A 246 -15.06 2.72 -9.48
CA ALA A 246 -15.86 3.31 -10.54
C ALA A 246 -15.64 4.81 -10.47
N THR A 247 -14.93 5.37 -11.44
CA THR A 247 -15.06 6.77 -11.80
C THR A 247 -16.49 6.95 -12.31
N GLY A 248 -17.29 7.72 -11.57
CA GLY A 248 -18.60 8.16 -12.04
C GLY A 248 -18.44 9.25 -13.10
N PRO A 249 -19.47 9.47 -13.93
CA PRO A 249 -19.48 10.48 -15.00
C PRO A 249 -19.38 11.91 -14.48
#